data_AF-A0ABC8ELI6-F1
#
_entry.id   AF-A0ABC8ELI6-F1
#
_cell.length_a   1.000
_cell.length_b   1.000
_cell.length_c   1.000
_cell.angle_alpha   90.00
_cell.angle_beta   90.00
_cell.angle_gamma   90.00
#
_symmetry.space_group_name_H-M   'P 1'
#
loop_
_entity.id
_entity.type
_entity.pdbx_description
1 polymer ?
#
loop_
_entity_poly.entity_id
_entity_poly.type
_entity_poly.pdbx_seq_one_letter_code
_entity_poly.pdbx_strand_id
1 'polypeptide(L)' 'MDGLALDNKTVAVFLQRLEEAPLFNGVNLKKITQSDKTGISLKQFNVECRRAPLG' A
#
# COMPACT_ATOMS: atom_id res chain seq x y z
N MET A 1 -5.07 -3.77 4.76
CA MET A 1 -5.54 -3.61 3.38
C MET A 1 -4.60 -4.36 2.46
N ASP A 2 -5.13 -5.26 1.63
CA ASP A 2 -4.34 -5.97 0.63
C ASP A 2 -4.47 -5.28 -0.73
N GLY A 3 -3.37 -5.21 -1.48
CA GLY A 3 -3.33 -4.55 -2.78
C GLY A 3 -2.42 -5.28 -3.78
N LEU A 4 -2.64 -4.98 -5.06
CA LEU A 4 -1.81 -5.40 -6.18
C LEU A 4 -1.31 -4.17 -6.92
N ALA A 5 -0.03 -4.17 -7.29
CA ALA A 5 0.60 -3.11 -8.06
C ALA A 5 1.49 -3.70 -9.15
N LEU A 6 1.75 -2.92 -10.20
CA LEU A 6 2.62 -3.34 -11.30
C LEU A 6 4.07 -3.53 -10.82
N ASP A 7 4.54 -2.63 -9.95
CA ASP A 7 5.91 -2.61 -9.48
C ASP A 7 6.02 -1.96 -8.10
N ASN A 8 7.22 -2.02 -7.52
CA ASN A 8 7.51 -1.41 -6.22
C ASN A 8 7.37 0.14 -6.25
N LYS A 9 7.58 0.78 -7.40
CA LYS A 9 7.45 2.23 -7.55
C LYS A 9 6.00 2.66 -7.36
N THR A 10 5.08 1.90 -7.93
CA THR A 10 3.63 2.11 -7.81
C THR A 10 3.17 1.90 -6.37
N VAL A 11 3.70 0.88 -5.67
CA VAL A 11 3.44 0.70 -4.23
C VAL A 11 3.92 1.90 -3.43
N ALA A 12 5.14 2.39 -3.68
CA ALA A 12 5.68 3.55 -2.96
C ALA A 12 4.84 4.82 -3.16
N VAL A 13 4.42 5.11 -4.40
CA VAL A 13 3.53 6.25 -4.69
C VAL A 13 2.18 6.10 -3.98
N PHE A 14 1.64 4.88 -3.90
CA PHE A 14 0.40 4.61 -3.16
C PHE A 14 0.56 4.87 -1.65
N LEU A 15 1.64 4.40 -1.04
CA LEU A 15 1.94 4.63 0.38
C LEU A 15 2.10 6.13 0.69
N GLN A 16 2.84 6.86 -0.16
CA GLN A 16 3.04 8.30 0.00
C GLN A 16 1.69 9.05 -0.01
N ARG A 17 0.79 8.71 -0.95
CA ARG A 17 -0.54 9.32 -1.00
C ARG A 17 -1.38 9.03 0.25
N LEU A 18 -1.21 7.86 0.87
CA LEU A 18 -1.89 7.52 2.12
C LEU A 18 -1.32 8.31 3.31
N GLU A 19 -0.01 8.58 3.31
CA GLU A 19 0.65 9.41 4.33
C GLU A 19 0.24 10.88 4.23
N GLU A 20 0.03 11.37 3.00
CA GLU A 20 -0.46 12.73 2.73
C GLU A 20 -1.96 12.90 2.99
N ALA A 21 -2.72 11.79 3.09
CA ALA A 21 -4.16 11.84 3.30
C ALA A 21 -4.50 12.19 4.76
N PRO A 22 -5.37 13.19 5.03
CA PRO A 22 -5.71 13.62 6.39
C PRO A 22 -6.50 12.56 7.18
N LEU A 23 -6.97 11.51 6.51
CA LEU A 23 -7.72 10.42 7.12
C LEU A 23 -6.85 9.49 7.98
N PHE A 24 -5.54 9.46 7.73
CA PHE A 24 -4.61 8.56 8.38
C PHE A 24 -3.50 9.34 9.08
N ASN A 25 -3.11 8.88 10.28
CA ASN A 25 -1.97 9.44 11.03
C ASN A 25 -0.82 8.43 11.16
N GLY A 26 -0.86 7.37 10.37
CA GLY A 26 0.17 6.34 10.30
C GLY A 26 -0.14 5.37 9.19
N VAL A 27 0.87 5.08 8.37
CA VAL A 27 0.81 4.10 7.28
C VAL A 27 2.01 3.17 7.45
N ASN A 28 1.77 1.87 7.39
CA ASN A 28 2.82 0.87 7.56
C ASN A 28 2.68 -0.25 6.53
N LEU A 29 3.72 -0.44 5.71
CA LEU A 29 3.82 -1.56 4.79
C LEU A 29 4.22 -2.81 5.57
N LYS A 30 3.29 -3.75 5.73
CA LYS A 30 3.53 -5.00 6.49
C LYS A 30 4.23 -6.05 5.65
N LYS A 31 3.89 -6.14 4.37
CA LYS A 31 4.41 -7.16 3.47
C LYS A 31 4.37 -6.67 2.04
N ILE A 32 5.39 -7.03 1.27
CA ILE A 32 5.40 -6.93 -0.18
C ILE A 32 6.03 -8.20 -0.75
N THR A 33 5.37 -8.83 -1.69
CA THR A 33 5.83 -10.07 -2.34
C THR A 33 5.56 -10.01 -3.83
N GLN A 34 6.41 -10.65 -4.63
CA GLN A 34 6.09 -10.89 -6.02
C GLN A 34 4.89 -11.85 -6.12
N SER A 35 3.98 -11.54 -7.04
CA SER A 35 2.81 -12.36 -7.34
C SER A 35 2.65 -12.41 -8.84
N ASP A 36 2.81 -13.59 -9.41
CA ASP A 36 2.57 -13.80 -10.83
C ASP A 36 1.10 -14.22 -10.99
N LYS A 37 0.27 -13.29 -11.46
CA LYS A 37 -1.14 -13.56 -11.77
C LYS A 37 -1.36 -13.41 -13.27
N THR A 38 -2.02 -14.39 -13.87
CA THR A 38 -2.39 -14.37 -15.30
C THR A 38 -1.22 -14.08 -16.25
N GLY A 39 -0.01 -14.55 -15.93
CA GLY A 39 1.19 -14.33 -16.73
C GLY A 39 1.83 -12.94 -16.60
N ILE A 40 1.32 -12.09 -15.71
CA ILE A 40 1.87 -10.77 -15.42
C ILE A 40 2.53 -10.82 -14.04
N SER A 41 3.79 -10.37 -13.98
CA SER A 41 4.49 -10.23 -12.71
C SER A 41 4.04 -8.96 -12.01
N LEU A 42 3.44 -9.11 -10.83
CA LEU A 42 2.91 -8.03 -10.01
C LEU A 42 3.55 -8.05 -8.63
N LYS A 43 3.31 -6.98 -7.87
CA LYS A 43 3.60 -6.88 -6.45
C LYS A 43 2.31 -6.95 -5.66
N GLN A 44 2.16 -8.01 -4.89
CA GLN A 44 1.13 -8.09 -3.87
C GLN A 44 1.67 -7.47 -2.58
N PHE A 45 0.90 -6.58 -1.97
CA PHE A 45 1.31 -5.90 -0.75
C PHE A 45 0.19 -5.82 0.27
N ASN A 46 0.56 -5.71 1.54
CA ASN A 46 -0.36 -5.49 2.65
C ASN A 46 0.06 -4.22 3.41
N VAL A 47 -0.91 -3.34 3.62
CA VAL A 47 -0.74 -2.07 4.32
C VAL A 47 -1.69 -1.98 5.50
N GLU A 48 -1.16 -1.56 6.63
CA GLU A 48 -1.92 -1.16 7.80
C GLU A 48 -1.94 0.36 7.90
N CYS A 49 -3.12 0.94 8.08
CA CYS A 49 -3.27 2.38 8.32
C CYS A 49 -3.91 2.60 9.69
N ARG A 50 -3.39 3.56 10.42
CA ARG A 50 -4.02 4.08 11.64
C ARG A 50 -4.87 5.29 11.27
N ARG A 51 -6.15 5.25 11.62
CA ARG A 51 -7.06 6.37 11.39
C ARG A 51 -6.63 7.56 12.26
N ALA A 52 -6.65 8.75 11.67
CA ALA A 52 -6.54 9.98 12.43
C ALA A 52 -7.70 10.07 13.44
N PRO A 53 -7.48 10.62 14.64
CA PRO A 53 -8.54 10.91 15.59
C PRO A 53 -9.59 11.79 14.91
N LEU A 54 -10.87 11.51 15.14
CA LEU A 54 -11.92 12.48 14.88
C LEU A 54 -11.75 13.55 15.96
N GLY A 55 -11.32 14.76 15.55
CA GLY A 55 -11.19 15.91 16.43
C GLY A 55 -12.50 16.36 17.04
#